data_AF-A0A917IZC9-F1
#
_entry.id   AF-A0A917IZC9-F1
#
_cell.length_a   1.000
_cell.length_b   1.000
_cell.length_c   1.000
_cell.angle_alpha   90.00
_cell.angle_beta   90.00
_cell.angle_gamma   90.00
#
_symmetry.space_group_name_H-M   'P 1'
#
loop_
_entity.id
_entity.type
_entity.pdbx_description
1 polymer ?
#
loop_
_entity_poly.entity_id
_entity_poly.type
_entity_poly.pdbx_seq_one_letter_code
_entity_poly.pdbx_strand_id
1 'polypeptide(L)'
;MSHLPAFNRYCIYKLPYKCEPMEKLAIINEDKTLDVQMSKLNGSSFQTVMMNALLLNDVSMTHCKIINANLSDLEIEGAQIGGAYIHNIGGPPEDHPAYDPAFKQRPVKFENCDLNNSSFSNCDLSDVAITDCNLSGMRINGILVTDLLSAYDK
;
A
#
# COMPACT_ATOMS: atom_id res chain seq x y z
N MET A 1 -31.83 -13.31 3.80
CA MET A 1 -30.89 -12.72 4.77
C MET A 1 -29.50 -12.79 4.16
N SER A 2 -29.09 -11.75 3.44
CA SER A 2 -27.75 -11.62 2.89
C SER A 2 -27.09 -10.44 3.59
N HIS A 3 -26.06 -10.73 4.39
CA HIS A 3 -25.24 -9.71 5.04
C HIS A 3 -24.40 -8.99 3.98
N LEU A 4 -24.70 -7.72 3.75
CA LEU A 4 -23.76 -6.80 3.10
C LEU A 4 -22.60 -6.50 4.08
N PRO A 5 -21.34 -6.52 3.65
CA PRO A 5 -20.23 -6.16 4.52
C PRO A 5 -20.27 -4.67 4.84
N ALA A 6 -19.95 -4.34 6.09
CA ALA A 6 -19.88 -2.96 6.60
C ALA A 6 -18.72 -2.20 5.94
N PHE A 7 -18.98 -1.59 4.78
CA PHE A 7 -18.10 -0.60 4.13
C PHE A 7 -18.14 0.74 4.89
N ASN A 8 -17.65 0.80 6.13
CA ASN A 8 -17.35 2.10 6.76
C ASN A 8 -16.45 2.00 7.99
N ARG A 9 -15.12 1.90 7.83
CA ARG A 9 -14.15 2.25 8.90
C ARG A 9 -12.86 2.92 8.44
N TYR A 10 -12.71 3.21 7.15
CA TYR A 10 -11.41 3.57 6.57
C TYR A 10 -11.45 4.84 5.70
N CYS A 11 -12.46 5.69 5.88
CA CYS A 11 -12.46 7.06 5.36
C CYS A 11 -11.49 7.92 6.18
N ILE A 12 -10.24 8.02 5.70
CA ILE A 12 -9.23 8.98 6.19
C ILE A 12 -9.62 10.44 5.94
N TYR A 13 -10.72 10.70 5.22
CA TYR A 13 -11.31 12.01 5.06
C TYR A 13 -12.78 11.96 5.49
N LYS A 14 -13.14 12.68 6.58
CA LYS A 14 -14.54 13.07 6.83
C LYS A 14 -14.94 14.10 5.76
N LEU A 15 -15.35 13.60 4.60
CA LEU A 15 -15.82 14.46 3.53
C LEU A 15 -17.32 14.73 3.71
N PRO A 16 -17.80 15.96 3.47
CA PRO A 16 -19.19 16.36 3.63
C PRO A 16 -20.07 15.87 2.46
N TYR A 17 -19.79 14.72 1.89
CA TYR A 17 -20.63 14.16 0.83
C TYR A 17 -21.81 13.46 1.48
N LYS A 18 -23.02 14.00 1.26
CA LYS A 18 -24.25 13.23 1.41
C LYS A 18 -24.11 12.00 0.50
N CYS A 19 -24.41 10.82 1.03
CA CYS A 19 -24.60 9.61 0.22
C CYS A 19 -25.85 9.78 -0.65
N GLU A 20 -25.75 10.59 -1.69
CA GLU A 20 -26.68 10.52 -2.81
C GLU A 20 -26.39 9.23 -3.60
N PRO A 21 -27.40 8.62 -4.24
CA PRO A 21 -27.18 7.42 -5.05
C PRO A 21 -26.09 7.70 -6.09
N MET A 22 -24.99 6.97 -6.04
CA MET A 22 -23.90 7.11 -7.00
C MET A 22 -24.42 6.73 -8.39
N GLU A 23 -24.53 7.70 -9.29
CA GLU A 23 -24.74 7.42 -10.70
C GLU A 23 -23.45 6.85 -11.27
N LYS A 24 -23.47 5.55 -11.57
CA LYS A 24 -22.33 4.88 -12.21
C LYS A 24 -22.30 5.33 -13.66
N LEU A 25 -21.27 6.09 -14.06
CA LEU A 25 -20.93 6.22 -15.46
C LEU A 25 -20.41 4.86 -15.96
N ALA A 26 -21.35 4.02 -16.38
CA ALA A 26 -21.12 2.66 -16.80
C ALA A 26 -20.80 2.64 -18.30
N ILE A 27 -19.55 2.34 -18.63
CA ILE A 27 -19.15 1.92 -19.97
C ILE A 27 -19.11 0.38 -19.93
N ILE A 28 -20.22 -0.28 -20.31
CA ILE A 28 -20.42 -1.73 -20.16
C ILE A 28 -21.06 -2.30 -21.44
N ASN A 29 -20.37 -3.18 -22.17
CA ASN A 29 -20.84 -3.71 -23.47
C ASN A 29 -21.19 -2.60 -24.49
N GLU A 30 -20.58 -1.44 -24.31
CA GLU A 30 -20.72 -0.27 -25.15
C GLU A 30 -19.41 -0.08 -25.90
N ASP A 31 -19.47 0.33 -27.16
CA ASP A 31 -18.31 0.76 -27.94
C ASP A 31 -17.90 2.19 -27.52
N LYS A 32 -17.66 2.36 -26.22
CA LYS A 32 -17.31 3.63 -25.57
C LYS A 32 -16.01 3.42 -24.81
N THR A 33 -15.09 4.35 -24.90
CA THR A 33 -13.84 4.39 -24.14
C THR A 33 -13.84 5.62 -23.26
N LEU A 34 -13.16 5.59 -22.11
CA LEU A 34 -12.69 6.82 -21.48
C LEU A 34 -11.53 7.33 -22.36
N ASP A 35 -11.90 8.04 -23.41
CA ASP A 35 -10.99 8.37 -24.48
C ASP A 35 -10.23 9.66 -24.18
N VAL A 36 -8.99 9.52 -23.73
CA VAL A 36 -8.09 10.64 -23.39
C VAL A 36 -7.03 10.76 -24.48
N GLN A 37 -7.41 11.24 -25.66
CA GLN A 37 -6.50 11.32 -26.82
C GLN A 37 -5.72 12.64 -26.85
N MET A 38 -4.49 12.56 -27.38
CA MET A 38 -3.56 13.70 -27.54
C MET A 38 -3.32 14.52 -26.26
N SER A 39 -3.46 13.89 -25.10
CA SER A 39 -3.46 14.57 -23.81
C SER A 39 -2.25 14.18 -22.99
N LYS A 40 -1.60 15.18 -22.39
CA LYS A 40 -0.49 15.01 -21.45
C LYS A 40 -1.06 14.95 -20.02
N LEU A 41 -1.13 13.75 -19.44
CA LEU A 41 -1.55 13.52 -18.04
C LEU A 41 -0.40 13.65 -17.04
N ASN A 42 0.82 13.92 -17.50
CA ASN A 42 1.97 14.13 -16.65
C ASN A 42 1.77 15.41 -15.80
N GLY A 43 1.70 15.25 -14.48
CA GLY A 43 1.43 16.33 -13.52
C GLY A 43 -0.05 16.51 -13.14
N SER A 44 -0.96 15.67 -13.66
CA SER A 44 -2.36 15.67 -13.24
C SER A 44 -2.53 15.22 -11.78
N SER A 45 -3.53 15.77 -11.08
CA SER A 45 -3.84 15.49 -9.67
C SER A 45 -5.30 15.05 -9.55
N PHE A 46 -5.55 13.92 -8.90
CA PHE A 46 -6.89 13.42 -8.59
C PHE A 46 -7.14 13.64 -7.10
N GLN A 47 -7.80 14.74 -6.75
CA GLN A 47 -8.01 15.14 -5.35
C GLN A 47 -9.41 14.74 -4.88
N THR A 48 -9.49 14.11 -3.71
CA THR A 48 -10.76 13.75 -3.06
C THR A 48 -11.61 12.75 -3.88
N VAL A 49 -10.96 11.89 -4.68
CA VAL A 49 -11.64 10.86 -5.48
C VAL A 49 -11.72 9.55 -4.70
N MET A 50 -12.88 8.88 -4.72
CA MET A 50 -13.00 7.49 -4.23
C MET A 50 -12.56 6.52 -5.32
N MET A 51 -11.53 5.70 -5.06
CA MET A 51 -10.99 4.69 -6.01
C MET A 51 -11.10 3.26 -5.48
N ASN A 52 -12.03 3.01 -4.55
CA ASN A 52 -12.21 1.67 -3.97
C ASN A 52 -12.59 0.67 -5.06
N ALA A 53 -11.94 -0.51 -5.08
CA ALA A 53 -12.10 -1.57 -6.08
C ALA A 53 -11.70 -1.19 -7.53
N LEU A 54 -10.81 -0.20 -7.71
CA LEU A 54 -10.17 0.07 -8.99
C LEU A 54 -9.18 -1.05 -9.36
N LEU A 55 -9.35 -1.66 -10.55
CA LEU A 55 -8.41 -2.62 -11.11
C LEU A 55 -7.47 -1.92 -12.10
N LEU A 56 -6.16 -2.01 -11.87
CA LEU A 56 -5.10 -1.48 -12.74
C LEU A 56 -4.23 -2.65 -13.23
N ASN A 57 -4.64 -3.29 -14.33
CA ASN A 57 -3.91 -4.40 -14.96
C ASN A 57 -3.14 -3.90 -16.18
N ASP A 58 -1.86 -4.28 -16.32
CA ASP A 58 -0.95 -3.90 -17.41
C ASP A 58 -0.72 -2.37 -17.59
N VAL A 59 -0.67 -1.63 -16.47
CA VAL A 59 -0.47 -0.17 -16.47
C VAL A 59 0.92 0.21 -15.96
N SER A 60 1.62 1.12 -16.67
CA SER A 60 2.84 1.75 -16.13
C SER A 60 2.49 2.91 -15.20
N MET A 61 2.91 2.81 -13.93
CA MET A 61 2.75 3.85 -12.91
C MET A 61 4.08 4.46 -12.46
N THR A 62 5.09 4.42 -13.33
CA THR A 62 6.40 5.03 -13.04
C THR A 62 6.25 6.52 -12.76
N HIS A 63 6.90 7.00 -11.68
CA HIS A 63 6.87 8.40 -11.22
C HIS A 63 5.52 8.89 -10.64
N CYS A 64 4.53 8.02 -10.43
CA CYS A 64 3.33 8.37 -9.69
C CYS A 64 3.62 8.48 -8.18
N LYS A 65 2.97 9.42 -7.50
CA LYS A 65 2.98 9.54 -6.04
C LYS A 65 1.60 9.23 -5.50
N ILE A 66 1.54 8.30 -4.54
CA ILE A 66 0.33 8.01 -3.77
C ILE A 66 0.56 8.59 -2.37
N ILE A 67 -0.07 9.72 -2.07
CA ILE A 67 0.09 10.43 -0.78
C ILE A 67 -1.26 10.60 -0.12
N ASN A 68 -1.28 10.51 1.22
CA ASN A 68 -2.49 10.64 2.03
C ASN A 68 -3.64 9.75 1.53
N ALA A 69 -3.30 8.55 1.05
CA ALA A 69 -4.25 7.57 0.55
C ALA A 69 -4.32 6.39 1.53
N ASN A 70 -5.49 5.80 1.66
CA ASN A 70 -5.63 4.56 2.40
C ASN A 70 -5.37 3.39 1.46
N LEU A 71 -4.23 2.71 1.65
CA LEU A 71 -3.82 1.53 0.87
C LEU A 71 -4.05 0.21 1.63
N SER A 72 -4.92 0.26 2.64
CA SER A 72 -5.49 -0.93 3.25
C SER A 72 -6.00 -1.90 2.19
N ASP A 73 -5.58 -3.16 2.29
CA ASP A 73 -5.99 -4.24 1.37
C ASP A 73 -5.52 -4.07 -0.08
N LEU A 74 -4.55 -3.19 -0.35
CA LEU A 74 -3.91 -3.13 -1.67
C LEU A 74 -3.12 -4.41 -1.92
N GLU A 75 -3.41 -5.07 -3.03
CA GLU A 75 -2.63 -6.19 -3.56
C GLU A 75 -1.76 -5.71 -4.72
N ILE A 76 -0.47 -6.05 -4.67
CA ILE A 76 0.51 -5.78 -5.73
C ILE A 76 1.12 -7.13 -6.13
N GLU A 77 0.60 -7.71 -7.20
CA GLU A 77 1.06 -8.98 -7.74
C GLU A 77 1.77 -8.76 -9.08
N GLY A 78 2.92 -9.41 -9.30
CA GLY A 78 3.63 -9.38 -10.58
C GLY A 78 4.24 -8.03 -10.98
N ALA A 79 4.27 -7.04 -10.08
CA ALA A 79 4.75 -5.69 -10.39
C ALA A 79 6.25 -5.49 -10.11
N GLN A 80 6.93 -4.69 -10.93
CA GLN A 80 8.30 -4.23 -10.64
C GLN A 80 8.26 -3.13 -9.57
N ILE A 81 8.63 -3.47 -8.33
CA ILE A 81 8.70 -2.54 -7.20
C ILE A 81 10.14 -2.06 -6.89
N GLY A 82 11.14 -2.53 -7.64
CA GLY A 82 12.54 -2.12 -7.46
C GLY A 82 12.69 -0.60 -7.59
N GLY A 83 13.26 0.03 -6.56
CA GLY A 83 13.41 1.48 -6.47
C GLY A 83 12.18 2.23 -5.92
N ALA A 84 11.11 1.54 -5.56
CA ALA A 84 9.98 2.17 -4.85
C ALA A 84 10.44 2.72 -3.49
N TYR A 85 10.01 3.95 -3.18
CA TYR A 85 10.28 4.59 -1.90
C TYR A 85 9.01 4.58 -1.05
N ILE A 86 8.91 3.57 -0.18
CA ILE A 86 7.76 3.34 0.71
C ILE A 86 8.14 3.87 2.10
N HIS A 87 7.53 4.97 2.53
CA HIS A 87 7.86 5.63 3.79
C HIS A 87 6.60 6.17 4.48
N ASN A 88 6.66 6.33 5.81
CA ASN A 88 5.55 6.81 6.64
C ASN A 88 4.26 5.99 6.45
N ILE A 89 4.40 4.67 6.30
CA ILE A 89 3.28 3.74 6.19
C ILE A 89 2.93 3.22 7.58
N GLY A 90 1.66 3.32 7.94
CA GLY A 90 1.16 2.94 9.26
C GLY A 90 -0.08 3.75 9.65
N GLY A 91 -0.46 3.66 10.92
CA GLY A 91 -1.46 4.54 11.50
C GLY A 91 -0.96 5.99 11.56
N PRO A 92 -1.85 6.97 11.68
CA PRO A 92 -1.44 8.35 11.93
C PRO A 92 -0.54 8.46 13.17
N PRO A 93 0.47 9.36 13.19
CA PRO A 93 1.31 9.58 14.36
C PRO A 93 0.54 10.27 15.49
N GLU A 94 1.08 10.24 16.72
CA GLU A 94 0.43 10.77 17.95
C GLU A 94 -0.03 12.23 17.85
N ASP A 95 0.68 13.05 17.08
CA ASP A 95 0.41 14.46 16.88
C ASP A 95 -0.62 14.74 15.77
N HIS A 96 -1.14 13.71 15.09
CA HIS A 96 -2.10 13.86 14.01
C HIS A 96 -3.55 13.89 14.50
N PRO A 97 -4.46 14.74 13.95
CA PRO A 97 -5.87 14.81 14.37
C PRO A 97 -6.69 13.52 14.24
N ALA A 98 -6.18 12.56 13.45
CA ALA A 98 -6.78 11.23 13.26
C ALA A 98 -6.04 10.11 14.02
N TYR A 99 -5.13 10.47 14.93
CA TYR A 99 -4.48 9.50 15.81
C TYR A 99 -5.51 8.73 16.62
N ASP A 100 -5.34 7.42 16.66
CA ASP A 100 -6.13 6.53 17.49
C ASP A 100 -5.16 5.59 18.23
N PRO A 101 -5.02 5.70 19.56
CA PRO A 101 -4.13 4.82 20.33
C PRO A 101 -4.59 3.35 20.31
N ALA A 102 -5.83 3.07 19.90
CA ALA A 102 -6.33 1.72 19.69
C ALA A 102 -6.10 1.21 18.25
N PHE A 103 -5.56 2.05 17.34
CA PHE A 103 -5.25 1.64 15.99
C PHE A 103 -4.24 0.50 16.00
N LYS A 104 -4.56 -0.57 15.27
CA LYS A 104 -3.66 -1.69 15.03
C LYS A 104 -3.39 -1.79 13.54
N GLN A 105 -2.13 -1.58 13.18
CA GLN A 105 -1.68 -1.82 11.82
C GLN A 105 -1.90 -3.29 11.48
N ARG A 106 -2.54 -3.55 10.35
CA ARG A 106 -2.59 -4.91 9.81
C ARG A 106 -1.22 -5.27 9.23
N PRO A 107 -0.76 -6.52 9.37
CA PRO A 107 0.55 -6.93 8.88
C PRO A 107 0.73 -6.62 7.39
N VAL A 108 1.91 -6.15 7.02
CA VAL A 108 2.35 -6.08 5.63
C VAL A 108 3.09 -7.37 5.32
N LYS A 109 2.72 -8.05 4.22
CA LYS A 109 3.34 -9.31 3.79
C LYS A 109 4.13 -9.08 2.50
N PHE A 110 5.38 -9.54 2.49
CA PHE A 110 6.17 -9.72 1.28
C PHE A 110 6.40 -11.21 1.08
N GLU A 111 5.92 -11.75 -0.03
CA GLU A 111 5.98 -13.18 -0.35
C GLU A 111 6.53 -13.33 -1.77
N ASN A 112 7.54 -14.19 -1.94
CA ASN A 112 8.21 -14.41 -3.24
C ASN A 112 8.73 -13.11 -3.89
N CYS A 113 9.21 -12.16 -3.08
CA CYS A 113 9.70 -10.86 -3.52
C CYS A 113 11.24 -10.82 -3.54
N ASP A 114 11.83 -10.16 -4.52
CA ASP A 114 13.26 -9.80 -4.48
C ASP A 114 13.43 -8.43 -3.80
N LEU A 115 13.90 -8.46 -2.55
CA LEU A 115 14.17 -7.28 -1.73
C LEU A 115 15.69 -7.06 -1.51
N ASN A 116 16.54 -7.62 -2.37
CA ASN A 116 17.99 -7.48 -2.23
C ASN A 116 18.42 -6.00 -2.14
N ASN A 117 19.50 -5.74 -1.38
CA ASN A 117 20.05 -4.40 -1.16
C ASN A 117 19.08 -3.35 -0.56
N SER A 118 17.90 -3.76 -0.08
CA SER A 118 16.95 -2.87 0.58
C SER A 118 17.38 -2.55 2.02
N SER A 119 16.90 -1.42 2.54
CA SER A 119 17.16 -0.98 3.91
C SER A 119 15.86 -0.68 4.64
N PHE A 120 15.76 -1.16 5.89
CA PHE A 120 14.69 -0.81 6.81
C PHE A 120 15.31 0.00 7.95
N SER A 121 14.92 1.26 8.10
CA SER A 121 15.50 2.19 9.07
C SER A 121 14.40 2.92 9.82
N ASN A 122 14.51 3.02 11.14
CA ASN A 122 13.50 3.63 12.00
C ASN A 122 12.10 2.99 11.81
N CYS A 123 12.08 1.67 11.61
CA CYS A 123 10.86 0.88 11.50
C CYS A 123 10.61 0.15 12.82
N ASP A 124 9.36 0.08 13.23
CA ASP A 124 8.94 -0.94 14.19
C ASP A 124 8.88 -2.29 13.46
N LEU A 125 9.78 -3.21 13.82
CA LEU A 125 9.87 -4.56 13.28
C LEU A 125 9.43 -5.61 14.30
N SER A 126 8.72 -5.20 15.36
CA SER A 126 8.16 -6.12 16.34
C SER A 126 7.26 -7.14 15.67
N ASP A 127 7.37 -8.41 16.09
CA ASP A 127 6.62 -9.55 15.56
C ASP A 127 6.82 -9.86 14.05
N VAL A 128 7.83 -9.26 13.39
CA VAL A 128 8.17 -9.62 12.01
C VAL A 128 8.82 -11.01 11.98
N ALA A 129 8.25 -11.91 11.17
CA ALA A 129 8.82 -13.20 10.85
C ALA A 129 9.57 -13.14 9.51
N ILE A 130 10.82 -13.62 9.52
CA ILE A 130 11.62 -13.84 8.30
C ILE A 130 11.82 -15.34 8.16
N THR A 131 11.08 -15.95 7.24
CA THR A 131 11.02 -17.41 7.04
C THR A 131 11.35 -17.77 5.60
N ASP A 132 12.10 -18.85 5.40
CA ASP A 132 12.46 -19.37 4.06
C ASP A 132 13.08 -18.32 3.12
N CYS A 133 13.81 -17.35 3.70
CA CYS A 133 14.46 -16.27 2.97
C CYS A 133 15.97 -16.50 2.83
N ASN A 134 16.57 -15.98 1.76
CA ASN A 134 18.03 -15.88 1.67
C ASN A 134 18.52 -14.75 2.57
N LEU A 135 19.20 -15.11 3.68
CA LEU A 135 19.71 -14.14 4.66
C LEU A 135 21.15 -13.68 4.38
N SER A 136 21.75 -14.09 3.25
CA SER A 136 23.13 -13.75 2.91
C SER A 136 23.33 -12.23 2.85
N GLY A 137 24.28 -11.72 3.61
CA GLY A 137 24.59 -10.29 3.69
C GLY A 137 23.61 -9.46 4.54
N MET A 138 22.49 -10.03 4.99
CA MET A 138 21.51 -9.32 5.84
C MET A 138 22.15 -8.88 7.16
N ARG A 139 21.81 -7.66 7.58
CA ARG A 139 22.34 -7.06 8.81
C ARG A 139 21.24 -6.52 9.70
N ILE A 140 21.37 -6.76 11.01
CA ILE A 140 20.58 -6.13 12.05
C ILE A 140 21.54 -5.25 12.86
N ASN A 141 21.31 -3.93 12.88
CA ASN A 141 22.18 -2.95 13.54
C ASN A 141 23.67 -3.11 13.16
N GLY A 142 23.92 -3.40 11.87
CA GLY A 142 25.28 -3.59 11.32
C GLY A 142 25.88 -4.99 11.52
N ILE A 143 25.25 -5.85 12.32
CA ILE A 143 25.72 -7.21 12.62
C ILE A 143 25.13 -8.19 11.61
N LEU A 144 25.97 -9.07 11.04
CA LEU A 144 25.54 -10.13 10.13
C LEU A 144 24.56 -11.08 10.84
N VAL A 145 23.40 -11.33 10.22
CA VAL A 145 22.42 -12.26 10.79
C VAL A 145 22.94 -13.70 10.79
N THR A 146 23.75 -14.07 9.80
CA THR A 146 24.41 -15.39 9.77
C THR A 146 25.33 -15.61 10.98
N ASP A 147 26.01 -14.55 11.44
CA ASP A 147 26.90 -14.61 12.59
C ASP A 147 26.09 -14.71 13.89
N LEU A 148 24.98 -13.97 13.98
CA LEU A 148 24.05 -14.06 15.10
C LEU A 148 23.47 -15.48 15.23
N LEU A 149 22.96 -16.06 14.14
CA LEU A 149 22.40 -17.42 14.15
C LEU A 149 23.46 -18.47 14.55
N SER A 150 24.66 -18.37 13.97
CA SER A 150 25.78 -19.27 14.31
C SER A 150 26.18 -19.21 15.79
N ALA A 151 25.95 -18.08 16.47
CA ALA A 151 26.23 -17.95 17.90
C ALA A 151 25.19 -18.66 18.80
N TYR A 152 23.96 -18.87 18.31
CA TYR A 152 22.86 -19.51 19.03
C TYR A 152 22.70 -21.00 18.73
N ASP A 153 23.11 -21.47 17.55
CA ASP A 153 23.03 -22.88 17.12
C ASP A 153 24.10 -23.81 17.76
N LYS A 154 24.36 -23.68 19.06
CA LYS A 154 25.30 -24.55 19.80
C LYS A 154 24.74 -25.94 20.10
#